data_AF-A0A964MYF3-F1
#
_entry.id   AF-A0A964MYF3-F1
#
_cell.length_a   1.000
_cell.length_b   1.000
_cell.length_c   1.000
_cell.angle_alpha   90.00
_cell.angle_beta   90.00
_cell.angle_gamma   90.00
#
_symmetry.space_group_name_H-M   'P 1'
#
loop_
_entity.id
_entity.type
_entity.pdbx_description
1 polymer ?
#
loop_
_entity_poly.entity_id
_entity_poly.type
_entity_poly.pdbx_seq_one_letter_code
_entity_poly.pdbx_strand_id
1 'polypeptide(L)'
;MDLGPVPESAFQLINRLADPEEADDPVRKSALEVLKVHKGMLQSYAVIQSRKKPDLDVFSDSEIDVLRNVVADYGSRKARELVDLTHQPAAYKRADASRSPGSSVELPYEYFFDDAPASSDGARALADDAQAERAFAEALAAAGRSALTGAGAGSSVRH
;
A
#
# COMPACT_ATOMS: atom_id res chain seq x y z
N MET A 1 5.94 2.35 7.60
CA MET A 1 4.53 2.25 7.21
C MET A 1 4.02 0.99 7.87
N ASP A 2 3.29 1.11 8.97
CA ASP A 2 2.96 -0.03 9.86
C ASP A 2 1.75 -0.83 9.39
N LEU A 3 1.12 -0.40 8.29
CA LEU A 3 -0.04 -1.02 7.67
C LEU A 3 0.40 -1.28 6.24
N GLY A 4 0.48 -2.56 5.84
CA GLY A 4 0.87 -2.95 4.49
C GLY A 4 -0.05 -2.38 3.38
N PRO A 5 0.03 -2.87 2.14
CA PRO A 5 -0.78 -2.32 1.05
C PRO A 5 -2.27 -2.60 1.28
N VAL A 6 -2.97 -1.63 1.87
CA VAL A 6 -4.42 -1.59 1.94
C VAL A 6 -4.90 -0.80 0.71
N PRO A 7 -5.90 -1.28 -0.05
CA PRO A 7 -6.49 -0.47 -1.12
C PRO A 7 -6.84 0.92 -0.58
N GLU A 8 -6.40 1.97 -1.26
CA GLU A 8 -6.49 3.36 -0.77
C GLU A 8 -7.92 3.70 -0.32
N SER A 9 -8.93 3.24 -1.06
CA SER A 9 -10.34 3.43 -0.70
C SER A 9 -10.74 2.78 0.63
N ALA A 10 -10.25 1.57 0.91
CA ALA A 10 -10.49 0.88 2.17
C ALA A 10 -9.72 1.55 3.31
N PHE A 11 -8.48 1.99 3.08
CA PHE A 11 -7.69 2.72 4.07
C PHE A 11 -8.36 4.05 4.45
N GLN A 12 -8.78 4.83 3.45
CA GLN A 12 -9.50 6.08 3.66
C GLN A 12 -10.81 5.85 4.44
N LEU A 13 -11.57 4.80 4.10
CA LEU A 13 -12.80 4.46 4.83
C LEU A 13 -12.52 4.10 6.29
N ILE A 14 -11.50 3.29 6.57
CA ILE A 14 -11.12 2.91 7.93
C ILE A 14 -10.72 4.13 8.76
N ASN A 15 -9.90 5.03 8.20
CA ASN A 15 -9.49 6.25 8.89
C ASN A 15 -10.70 7.17 9.15
N ARG A 16 -11.53 7.38 8.14
CA ARG A 16 -12.76 8.16 8.21
C ARG A 16 -13.76 7.62 9.24
N LEU A 17 -13.74 6.32 9.50
CA LEU A 17 -14.53 5.66 10.54
C LEU A 17 -13.88 5.73 11.94
N ALA A 18 -12.56 5.84 12.03
CA ALA A 18 -11.80 5.87 13.28
C ALA A 18 -11.68 7.28 13.90
N ASP A 19 -11.79 8.32 13.08
CA ASP A 19 -11.69 9.73 13.47
C ASP A 19 -12.98 10.26 14.13
N PRO A 20 -12.91 11.37 14.89
CA PRO A 20 -14.08 12.04 15.45
C PRO A 20 -15.11 12.37 14.35
N GLU A 21 -16.38 12.46 14.73
CA GLU A 21 -17.46 12.76 13.78
C GLU A 21 -17.29 14.18 13.22
N GLU A 22 -16.94 14.29 11.94
CA GLU A 22 -17.11 15.53 11.18
C GLU A 22 -18.60 15.68 10.83
N ALA A 23 -19.11 16.91 10.92
CA ALA A 23 -20.52 17.18 10.68
C ALA A 23 -20.90 16.90 9.21
N ASP A 24 -21.88 16.01 9.04
CA ASP A 24 -22.53 15.64 7.78
C ASP A 24 -21.69 14.88 6.74
N ASP A 25 -21.18 13.72 7.15
CA ASP A 25 -20.49 12.78 6.29
C ASP A 25 -21.42 11.65 5.77
N PRO A 26 -21.89 11.71 4.51
CA PRO A 26 -22.81 10.70 3.97
C PRO A 26 -22.16 9.32 3.82
N VAL A 27 -20.87 9.26 3.48
CA VAL A 27 -20.13 7.99 3.29
C VAL A 27 -19.99 7.28 4.63
N ARG A 28 -19.64 8.02 5.69
CA ARG A 28 -19.56 7.48 7.06
C ARG A 28 -20.93 7.02 7.55
N LYS A 29 -22.00 7.80 7.31
CA LYS A 29 -23.37 7.42 7.69
C LYS A 29 -23.76 6.08 7.06
N SER A 30 -23.62 5.94 5.74
CA SER A 30 -23.93 4.68 5.04
C SER A 30 -23.06 3.52 5.53
N ALA A 31 -21.77 3.74 5.75
CA ALA A 31 -20.88 2.70 6.28
C ALA A 31 -21.31 2.23 7.69
N LEU A 32 -21.74 3.14 8.56
CA LEU A 32 -22.20 2.83 9.92
C LEU A 32 -23.56 2.10 9.98
N GLU A 33 -24.33 2.07 8.88
CA GLU A 33 -25.54 1.24 8.78
C GLU A 33 -25.21 -0.27 8.77
N VAL A 34 -24.04 -0.62 8.24
CA VAL A 34 -23.59 -2.00 8.07
C VAL A 34 -22.37 -2.35 8.92
N LEU A 35 -21.61 -1.35 9.40
CA LEU A 35 -20.43 -1.52 10.24
C LEU A 35 -20.64 -0.95 11.65
N LYS A 36 -19.97 -1.56 12.62
CA LYS A 36 -19.90 -1.13 14.00
C LYS A 36 -18.44 -0.86 14.33
N VAL A 37 -18.16 0.31 14.87
CA VAL A 37 -16.80 0.72 15.24
C VAL A 37 -16.70 0.76 16.75
N HIS A 38 -15.72 0.05 17.29
CA HIS A 38 -15.40 -0.01 18.70
C HIS A 38 -14.06 0.67 18.95
N LYS A 39 -14.06 1.73 19.75
CA LYS A 39 -12.84 2.43 20.20
C LYS A 39 -12.80 2.39 21.72
N GLY A 40 -12.09 1.41 22.28
CA GLY A 40 -11.89 1.34 23.73
C GLY A 40 -10.90 2.43 24.19
N MET A 41 -11.06 2.96 25.41
CA MET A 41 -10.11 3.95 25.97
C MET A 41 -8.66 3.43 26.03
N LEU A 42 -8.46 2.11 26.05
CA LEU A 42 -7.16 1.44 26.15
C LEU A 42 -6.68 0.83 24.82
N GLN A 43 -7.46 0.95 23.74
CA GLN A 43 -7.09 0.37 22.44
C GLN A 43 -6.46 1.44 21.54
N SER A 44 -5.26 1.16 21.04
CA SER A 44 -4.54 2.04 20.11
C SER A 44 -5.24 2.16 18.74
N TYR A 45 -6.11 1.21 18.39
CA TYR A 45 -6.76 1.13 17.09
C TYR A 45 -8.25 0.84 17.25
N ALA A 46 -9.06 1.36 16.33
CA ALA A 46 -10.49 1.06 16.27
C ALA A 46 -10.71 -0.36 15.74
N VAL A 47 -11.64 -1.09 16.36
CA VAL A 47 -12.08 -2.41 15.91
C VAL A 47 -13.36 -2.24 15.10
N ILE A 48 -13.32 -2.62 13.84
CA ILE A 48 -14.47 -2.58 12.93
C ILE A 48 -15.09 -3.97 12.86
N GLN A 49 -16.39 -4.06 13.09
CA GLN A 49 -17.16 -5.31 13.03
C GLN A 49 -18.38 -5.14 12.14
N SER A 50 -18.76 -6.17 11.40
CA SER A 50 -20.01 -6.15 10.65
C SER A 50 -21.20 -6.20 11.60
N ARG A 51 -22.23 -5.38 11.34
CA ARG A 51 -23.54 -5.44 12.03
C ARG A 51 -24.44 -6.53 11.45
N LYS A 52 -24.24 -6.86 10.17
CA LYS A 52 -25.09 -7.78 9.41
C LYS A 52 -24.26 -8.97 8.97
N LYS A 53 -24.91 -10.12 8.75
CA LYS A 53 -24.25 -11.21 8.03
C LYS A 53 -23.95 -10.72 6.61
N PRO A 54 -22.76 -11.05 6.06
CA PRO A 54 -22.46 -10.73 4.68
C PRO A 54 -23.46 -11.44 3.77
N ASP A 55 -23.90 -10.73 2.74
CA ASP A 55 -24.64 -11.34 1.65
C ASP A 55 -23.64 -12.14 0.81
N LEU A 56 -23.79 -13.47 0.81
CA LEU A 56 -22.89 -14.35 0.06
C LEU A 56 -23.37 -14.61 -1.36
N ASP A 57 -24.63 -14.28 -1.67
CA ASP A 57 -25.24 -14.56 -2.98
C ASP A 57 -24.68 -13.63 -4.08
N VAL A 58 -23.98 -12.55 -3.69
CA VAL A 58 -23.26 -11.65 -4.60
C VAL A 58 -21.94 -12.24 -5.11
N PHE A 59 -21.46 -13.32 -4.48
CA PHE A 59 -20.21 -13.99 -4.83
C PHE A 59 -20.48 -15.31 -5.53
N SER A 60 -19.60 -15.68 -6.44
CA SER A 60 -19.52 -17.03 -6.98
C SER A 60 -19.01 -18.04 -5.95
N ASP A 61 -19.31 -19.33 -6.14
CA ASP A 61 -18.81 -20.41 -5.28
C ASP A 61 -17.27 -20.40 -5.17
N SER A 62 -16.58 -20.13 -6.29
CA SER A 62 -15.11 -20.04 -6.31
C SER A 62 -14.57 -18.88 -5.48
N GLU A 63 -15.26 -17.72 -5.47
CA GLU A 63 -14.86 -16.59 -4.64
C GLU A 63 -15.09 -16.88 -3.16
N ILE A 64 -16.20 -17.52 -2.82
CA ILE A 64 -16.49 -17.96 -1.46
C ILE A 64 -15.41 -18.93 -0.97
N ASP A 65 -14.98 -19.87 -1.80
CA ASP A 65 -13.93 -20.82 -1.43
C ASP A 65 -12.57 -20.13 -1.23
N VAL A 66 -12.22 -19.16 -2.07
CA VAL A 66 -11.02 -18.33 -1.86
C VAL A 66 -11.13 -17.56 -0.52
N LEU A 67 -12.26 -16.92 -0.24
CA LEU A 67 -12.46 -16.18 1.01
C LEU A 67 -12.37 -17.10 2.24
N ARG A 68 -12.93 -18.31 2.16
CA ARG A 68 -12.81 -19.32 3.22
C ARG A 68 -11.37 -19.70 3.49
N ASN A 69 -10.59 -19.95 2.44
CA ASN A 69 -9.17 -20.28 2.57
C ASN A 69 -8.39 -19.11 3.19
N VAL A 70 -8.64 -17.87 2.75
CA VAL A 70 -8.03 -16.67 3.33
C VAL A 70 -8.35 -16.54 4.83
N VAL A 71 -9.61 -16.75 5.22
CA VAL A 71 -9.99 -16.69 6.65
C VAL A 71 -9.35 -17.83 7.44
N ALA A 72 -9.28 -19.05 6.89
CA ALA A 72 -8.63 -20.18 7.54
C ALA A 72 -7.13 -19.93 7.76
N ASP A 73 -6.44 -19.36 6.78
CA ASP A 73 -5.00 -19.17 6.82
C ASP A 73 -4.57 -17.94 7.63
N TYR A 74 -5.38 -16.88 7.63
CA TYR A 74 -5.00 -15.55 8.15
C TYR A 74 -5.96 -14.97 9.18
N GLY A 75 -7.20 -15.47 9.30
CA GLY A 75 -8.26 -14.83 10.10
C GLY A 75 -8.01 -14.80 11.61
N SER A 76 -7.19 -15.70 12.14
CA SER A 76 -6.80 -15.72 13.55
C SER A 76 -5.45 -15.05 13.83
N ARG A 77 -4.76 -14.55 12.80
CA ARG A 77 -3.44 -13.94 12.96
C ARG A 77 -3.54 -12.50 13.46
N LYS A 78 -2.56 -12.07 14.24
CA LYS A 78 -2.46 -10.67 14.69
C LYS A 78 -1.97 -9.78 13.56
N ALA A 79 -2.33 -8.49 13.59
CA ALA A 79 -1.87 -7.51 12.59
C ALA A 79 -0.34 -7.53 12.41
N ARG A 80 0.42 -7.60 13.52
CA ARG A 80 1.88 -7.71 13.45
C ARG A 80 2.34 -8.98 12.74
N GLU A 81 1.70 -10.12 12.97
CA GLU A 81 2.05 -11.38 12.30
C GLU A 81 1.78 -11.30 10.79
N LEU A 82 0.71 -10.61 10.38
CA LEU A 82 0.41 -10.35 8.97
C LEU A 82 1.45 -9.43 8.33
N VAL A 83 1.85 -8.35 9.02
CA VAL A 83 2.94 -7.47 8.57
C VAL A 83 4.24 -8.23 8.48
N ASP A 84 4.58 -9.03 9.49
CA ASP A 84 5.80 -9.81 9.51
C ASP A 84 5.82 -10.79 8.32
N LEU A 85 4.69 -11.44 7.99
CA LEU A 85 4.56 -12.30 6.80
C LEU A 85 4.87 -11.56 5.50
N THR A 86 4.33 -10.35 5.29
CA THR A 86 4.60 -9.59 4.05
C THR A 86 6.05 -9.11 3.96
N HIS A 87 6.76 -9.01 5.09
CA HIS A 87 8.17 -8.61 5.15
C HIS A 87 9.14 -9.81 5.26
N GLN A 88 8.65 -11.05 5.13
CA GLN A 88 9.50 -12.24 5.07
C GLN A 88 10.40 -12.36 3.82
N PRO A 89 10.00 -11.91 2.61
CA PRO A 89 10.84 -12.07 1.43
C PRO A 89 12.20 -11.39 1.60
N ALA A 90 13.24 -11.98 1.00
CA ALA A 90 14.60 -11.45 1.04
C ALA A 90 14.65 -10.00 0.56
N ALA A 91 13.77 -9.64 -0.39
CA ALA A 91 13.67 -8.30 -0.91
C ALA A 91 13.46 -7.24 0.17
N TYR A 92 12.46 -7.45 1.03
CA TYR A 92 12.12 -6.54 2.11
C TYR A 92 13.20 -6.53 3.19
N LYS A 93 13.73 -7.70 3.56
CA LYS A 93 14.81 -7.81 4.54
C LYS A 93 16.06 -7.05 4.10
N ARG A 94 16.41 -7.11 2.82
CA ARG A 94 17.60 -6.47 2.26
C ARG A 94 17.44 -4.96 2.16
N ALA A 95 16.26 -4.49 1.77
CA ALA A 95 15.96 -3.06 1.78
C ALA A 95 15.92 -2.50 3.20
N ASP A 96 15.26 -3.18 4.15
CA ASP A 96 15.21 -2.73 5.53
C ASP A 96 16.58 -2.75 6.24
N ALA A 97 17.55 -3.55 5.78
CA ALA A 97 18.90 -3.58 6.36
C ALA A 97 19.66 -2.25 6.25
N SER A 98 19.35 -1.44 5.23
CA SER A 98 19.95 -0.11 5.04
C SER A 98 19.08 1.03 5.57
N ARG A 99 17.94 0.71 6.19
CA ARG A 99 16.94 1.67 6.62
C ARG A 99 17.25 2.25 8.00
N SER A 100 17.21 3.58 8.09
CA SER A 100 17.24 4.27 9.39
C SER A 100 15.89 4.11 10.12
N PRO A 101 15.89 3.92 11.46
CA PRO A 101 14.63 3.83 12.21
C PRO A 101 13.72 5.04 11.93
N GLY A 102 12.47 4.76 11.55
CA GLY A 102 11.46 5.79 11.25
C GLY A 102 11.53 6.40 9.84
N SER A 103 12.52 6.07 9.00
CA SER A 103 12.54 6.49 7.60
C SER A 103 11.77 5.52 6.71
N SER A 104 11.52 5.87 5.45
CA SER A 104 11.30 4.91 4.38
C SER A 104 12.64 4.60 3.70
N VAL A 105 12.71 3.47 3.02
CA VAL A 105 13.83 3.10 2.15
C VAL A 105 13.25 2.70 0.81
N GLU A 106 13.94 3.03 -0.27
CA GLU A 106 13.60 2.51 -1.58
C GLU A 106 13.79 0.99 -1.57
N LEU A 107 12.85 0.26 -2.18
CA LEU A 107 12.96 -1.18 -2.41
C LEU A 107 13.32 -1.37 -3.88
N PRO A 108 14.61 -1.57 -4.22
CA PRO A 108 15.04 -1.82 -5.58
C PRO A 108 14.29 -3.02 -6.16
N TYR A 109 13.80 -2.88 -7.38
CA TYR A 109 12.97 -3.91 -8.01
C TYR A 109 13.73 -5.24 -8.16
N GLU A 110 15.04 -5.15 -8.35
CA GLU A 110 15.96 -6.27 -8.52
C GLU A 110 15.95 -7.21 -7.31
N TYR A 111 15.63 -6.68 -6.13
CA TYR A 111 15.59 -7.44 -4.89
C TYR A 111 14.45 -8.46 -4.86
N PHE A 112 13.36 -8.25 -5.63
CA PHE A 112 12.28 -9.24 -5.75
C PHE A 112 12.73 -10.55 -6.40
N PHE A 113 13.87 -10.54 -7.10
CA PHE A 113 14.45 -11.73 -7.72
C PHE A 113 15.44 -12.47 -6.83
N ASP A 114 15.75 -11.97 -5.63
CA ASP A 114 16.72 -12.62 -4.72
C ASP A 114 16.23 -14.02 -4.28
N ASP A 115 14.92 -14.22 -4.17
CA ASP A 115 14.30 -15.52 -3.84
C ASP A 115 13.75 -16.24 -5.09
N ALA A 116 13.95 -15.71 -6.29
CA ALA A 116 13.36 -16.27 -7.50
C ALA A 116 14.12 -17.53 -7.97
N PRO A 117 13.41 -18.55 -8.48
CA PRO A 117 14.06 -19.72 -9.07
C PRO A 117 14.84 -19.33 -10.33
N ALA A 118 15.88 -20.08 -10.68
CA ALA A 118 16.71 -19.82 -11.87
C ALA A 118 15.92 -19.77 -13.19
N SER A 119 14.73 -20.39 -13.24
CA SER A 119 13.82 -20.28 -14.38
C SER A 119 13.23 -18.88 -14.60
N SER A 120 13.42 -17.95 -13.66
CA SER A 120 12.87 -16.59 -13.70
C SER A 120 13.75 -15.59 -14.46
N ASP A 121 14.87 -16.01 -15.06
CA ASP A 121 15.81 -15.13 -15.78
C ASP A 121 15.12 -14.30 -16.89
N GLY A 122 14.17 -14.89 -17.61
CA GLY A 122 13.41 -14.17 -18.63
C GLY A 122 12.51 -13.06 -18.06
N ALA A 123 11.90 -13.30 -16.88
CA ALA A 123 11.11 -12.29 -16.19
C ALA A 123 11.99 -11.18 -15.62
N ARG A 124 13.22 -11.51 -15.19
CA ARG A 124 14.22 -10.55 -14.75
C ARG A 124 14.64 -9.61 -15.88
N ALA A 125 14.96 -10.14 -17.05
CA ALA A 125 15.34 -9.34 -18.21
C ALA A 125 14.23 -8.35 -18.64
N LEU A 126 12.97 -8.82 -18.68
CA LEU A 126 11.83 -7.95 -19.02
C LEU A 126 11.62 -6.84 -17.99
N ALA A 127 11.87 -7.12 -16.72
CA ALA A 127 11.77 -6.13 -15.66
C ALA A 127 12.90 -5.10 -15.74
N ASP A 128 14.12 -5.53 -16.01
CA ASP A 128 15.28 -4.65 -16.16
C ASP A 128 15.06 -3.66 -17.32
N ASP A 129 14.52 -4.13 -18.45
CA ASP A 129 14.14 -3.30 -19.59
C ASP A 129 13.07 -2.27 -19.21
N ALA A 130 11.99 -2.71 -18.54
CA ALA A 130 10.91 -1.82 -18.09
C ALA A 130 11.40 -0.76 -17.09
N GLN A 131 12.34 -1.12 -16.22
CA GLN A 131 12.94 -0.18 -15.26
C GLN A 131 13.86 0.83 -15.97
N ALA A 132 14.61 0.41 -16.99
CA ALA A 132 15.43 1.30 -17.82
C ALA A 132 14.57 2.34 -18.56
N GLU A 133 13.42 1.94 -19.10
CA GLU A 133 12.47 2.86 -19.74
C GLU A 133 11.94 3.91 -18.77
N ARG A 134 11.58 3.51 -17.55
CA ARG A 134 11.13 4.44 -16.49
C ARG A 134 12.23 5.41 -16.08
N ALA A 135 13.43 4.90 -15.83
CA ALA A 135 14.58 5.73 -15.46
C ALA A 135 14.89 6.77 -16.54
N PHE A 136 14.79 6.38 -17.82
CA PHE A 136 14.93 7.31 -18.94
C PHE A 136 13.84 8.38 -18.94
N ALA A 137 12.57 8.00 -18.77
CA ALA A 137 11.44 8.93 -18.72
C ALA A 137 11.57 9.94 -17.56
N GLU A 138 11.99 9.47 -16.38
CA GLU A 138 12.23 10.33 -15.22
C GLU A 138 13.39 11.30 -15.44
N ALA A 139 14.50 10.81 -16.02
CA ALA A 139 15.65 11.65 -16.36
C ALA A 139 15.28 12.73 -17.39
N LEU A 140 14.51 12.37 -18.42
CA LEU A 140 14.00 13.32 -19.40
C LEU A 140 13.08 14.37 -18.76
N ALA A 141 12.17 13.94 -17.89
CA ALA A 141 11.28 14.84 -17.16
C ALA A 141 12.05 15.78 -16.22
N ALA A 142 13.08 15.28 -15.54
CA ALA A 142 13.95 16.08 -14.68
C ALA A 142 14.76 17.10 -15.49
N ALA A 143 15.33 16.71 -16.62
CA ALA A 143 16.05 17.60 -17.53
C ALA A 143 15.12 18.70 -18.08
N GLY A 144 13.90 18.36 -18.47
CA GLY A 144 12.89 19.32 -18.93
C GLY A 144 12.51 20.33 -17.85
N ARG A 145 12.26 19.86 -16.61
CA ARG A 145 12.01 20.75 -15.46
C ARG A 145 13.19 21.70 -15.22
N SER A 146 14.41 21.17 -15.24
CA SER A 146 15.63 21.94 -15.01
C SER A 146 15.81 23.04 -16.07
N ALA A 147 15.60 22.71 -17.35
CA ALA A 147 15.67 23.67 -18.45
C ALA A 147 14.64 24.81 -18.32
N LEU A 148 13.41 24.50 -17.91
CA LEU A 148 12.35 25.49 -17.70
C LEU A 148 12.64 26.39 -16.50
N THR A 149 13.18 25.84 -15.41
CA THR A 149 13.56 26.64 -14.24
C THR A 149 14.83 27.46 -14.45
N GLY A 150 15.78 26.97 -15.26
CA GLY A 150 17.01 27.68 -15.61
C GLY A 150 16.79 28.83 -16.60
N ALA A 151 15.83 28.70 -17.51
CA ALA A 151 15.50 29.74 -18.49
C ALA A 151 14.83 31.00 -17.86
N GLY A 152 14.21 30.87 -16.69
CA GLY A 152 13.55 31.99 -15.99
C GLY A 152 14.49 32.93 -15.21
N ALA A 153 15.73 32.52 -14.94
CA ALA A 153 16.67 33.29 -14.11
C ALA A 153 17.53 34.31 -14.90
N GLY A 154 17.40 34.36 -16.24
CA GLY A 154 18.24 35.18 -17.12
C GLY A 154 17.66 36.52 -17.58
N SER A 155 16.38 36.81 -17.33
CA SER A 155 15.74 38.06 -17.81
C SER A 155 15.55 39.08 -16.68
N SER A 156 16.66 39.48 -16.05
CA SER A 156 16.73 40.74 -15.30
C SER A 156 18.11 41.35 -15.46
N VAL A 157 18.34 41.96 -16.62
CA VAL A 157 19.44 42.91 -16.82
C VAL A 157 18.83 44.25 -17.20
N ARG A 158 19.20 45.23 -16.38
CA ARG A 158 18.89 46.66 -16.40
C ARG A 158 19.26 47.31 -17.73
N HIS A 159 18.45 48.24 -18.24
CA HIS A 159 18.71 49.68 -18.10
C HIS A 159 17.51 50.51 -18.58
#